data_AF-A0A4P7R192-F1
#
_entry.id   AF-A0A4P7R192-F1
#
_cell.length_a   1.000
_cell.length_b   1.000
_cell.length_c   1.000
_cell.angle_alpha   90.00
_cell.angle_beta   90.00
_cell.angle_gamma   90.00
#
_symmetry.space_group_name_H-M   'P 1'
#
loop_
_entity.id
_entity.type
_entity.pdbx_description
1 polymer ?
#
loop_
_entity_poly.entity_id
_entity_poly.type
_entity_poly.pdbx_seq_one_letter_code
_entity_poly.pdbx_strand_id
1 'polypeptide(L)'
;MTETMTRDPDLDTACDQLRFTASQLRGVDEKLRTMDPIKDYKLLARLEYERGNCRGDIIAKARTLNMPWRTLLLFVEETDRLRRKHKRRPTVQMLENAFEAIQSAMERAAIETDASMVLLQMKNAAAKDTINAAGAGREYMKASA
;
A
#
# COMPACT_ATOMS: atom_id res chain seq x y z
N MET A 1 13.31 0.49 35.48
CA MET A 1 12.54 -0.40 34.61
C MET A 1 12.48 0.26 33.25
N THR A 2 13.02 -0.37 32.20
CA THR A 2 12.90 0.15 30.83
C THR A 2 11.45 -0.02 30.40
N GLU A 3 10.69 1.07 30.32
CA GLU A 3 9.34 1.03 29.75
C GLU A 3 9.42 0.57 28.29
N THR A 4 8.81 -0.58 28.02
CA THR A 4 8.62 -1.12 26.67
C THR A 4 7.42 -0.45 26.01
N MET A 5 7.57 -0.07 24.75
CA MET A 5 6.56 0.62 23.94
C MET A 5 5.36 -0.29 23.63
N THR A 6 5.59 -1.58 23.40
CA THR A 6 4.54 -2.53 22.98
C THR A 6 4.23 -3.62 24.01
N ARG A 7 4.86 -3.56 25.20
CA ARG A 7 4.91 -4.68 26.18
C ARG A 7 5.65 -5.92 25.66
N ASP A 8 6.19 -5.88 24.45
CA ASP A 8 7.02 -6.92 23.83
C ASP A 8 8.42 -6.33 23.48
N PRO A 9 9.48 -6.70 24.25
CA PRO A 9 10.84 -6.21 23.99
C PRO A 9 11.41 -6.59 22.62
N ASP A 10 11.00 -7.74 22.07
CA ASP A 10 11.50 -8.23 20.78
C ASP A 10 10.88 -7.44 19.63
N LEU A 11 9.59 -7.08 19.77
CA LEU A 11 8.90 -6.19 18.85
C LEU A 11 9.47 -4.77 18.90
N ASP A 12 9.71 -4.22 20.09
CA ASP A 12 10.36 -2.91 20.26
C ASP A 12 11.74 -2.88 19.58
N THR A 13 12.51 -3.95 19.74
CA THR A 13 13.83 -4.11 19.11
C THR A 13 13.72 -4.20 17.59
N ALA A 14 12.76 -4.98 17.07
CA ALA A 14 12.51 -5.09 15.65
C ALA A 14 12.11 -3.75 15.02
N CYS A 15 11.28 -2.95 15.71
CA CYS A 15 10.91 -1.60 15.31
C CYS A 15 12.11 -0.67 15.18
N ASP A 16 13.04 -0.73 16.14
CA ASP A 16 14.27 0.07 16.10
C ASP A 16 15.22 -0.39 14.98
N GLN A 17 15.36 -1.71 14.77
CA GLN A 17 16.24 -2.30 13.75
C GLN A 17 15.75 -2.04 12.32
N LEU A 18 14.45 -2.22 12.06
CA LEU A 18 13.89 -2.19 10.70
C LEU A 18 13.49 -0.80 10.23
N ARG A 19 13.60 0.23 11.07
CA ARG A 19 13.19 1.60 10.73
C ARG A 19 13.77 2.11 9.41
N PHE A 20 15.07 1.90 9.21
CA PHE A 20 15.75 2.32 7.98
C PHE A 20 15.28 1.49 6.79
N THR A 21 15.14 0.18 6.95
CA THR A 21 14.64 -0.74 5.92
C THR A 21 13.22 -0.38 5.48
N ALA A 22 12.32 -0.09 6.42
CA ALA A 22 10.95 0.35 6.13
C ALA A 22 10.94 1.70 5.38
N SER A 23 11.78 2.66 5.80
CA SER A 23 11.91 3.94 5.11
C SER A 23 12.49 3.80 3.70
N GLN A 24 13.45 2.88 3.49
CA GLN A 24 14.00 2.58 2.17
C GLN A 24 12.95 1.91 1.27
N LEU A 25 12.23 0.92 1.80
CA LEU A 25 11.14 0.24 1.08
C LEU A 25 10.11 1.26 0.57
N ARG A 26 9.65 2.17 1.44
CA ARG A 26 8.73 3.24 1.05
C ARG A 26 9.31 4.13 -0.06
N GLY A 27 10.57 4.55 0.06
CA GLY A 27 11.23 5.36 -0.96
C GLY A 27 11.39 4.63 -2.30
N VAL A 28 11.60 3.31 -2.29
CA VAL A 28 11.64 2.49 -3.50
C VAL A 28 10.25 2.34 -4.12
N ASP A 29 9.22 2.07 -3.30
CA ASP A 29 7.83 1.98 -3.76
C ASP A 29 7.34 3.30 -4.36
N GLU A 30 7.70 4.45 -3.76
CA GLU A 30 7.39 5.79 -4.30
C GLU A 30 8.04 6.02 -5.66
N LYS A 31 9.33 5.67 -5.82
CA LYS A 31 10.04 5.78 -7.11
C LYS A 31 9.42 4.89 -8.18
N LEU A 32 9.09 3.65 -7.83
CA LEU A 32 8.42 2.71 -8.73
C LEU A 32 7.07 3.23 -9.19
N ARG A 33 6.31 3.89 -8.30
CA ARG A 33 4.99 4.44 -8.62
C ARG A 33 5.02 5.56 -9.67
N THR A 34 6.09 6.35 -9.72
CA THR A 34 6.18 7.55 -10.57
C THR A 34 7.05 7.38 -11.81
N MET A 35 7.76 6.25 -11.94
CA MET A 35 8.70 5.99 -13.02
C MET A 35 7.99 5.55 -14.31
N ASP A 36 8.56 5.91 -15.47
CA ASP A 36 8.14 5.41 -16.78
C ASP A 36 8.89 4.09 -17.09
N PRO A 37 8.22 2.93 -17.09
CA PRO A 37 8.88 1.64 -17.24
C PRO A 37 9.54 1.44 -18.61
N ILE A 38 9.09 2.18 -19.64
CA ILE A 38 9.65 2.06 -21.00
C ILE A 38 10.95 2.86 -21.10
N LYS A 39 11.00 4.05 -20.50
CA LYS A 39 12.19 4.93 -20.55
C LYS A 39 13.28 4.52 -19.57
N ASP A 40 12.89 4.07 -18.38
CA ASP A 40 13.81 3.85 -17.26
C ASP A 40 14.05 2.36 -16.95
N TYR A 41 13.93 1.48 -17.94
CA TYR A 41 13.96 0.01 -17.76
C TYR A 41 15.18 -0.52 -16.97
N LYS A 42 16.36 0.11 -17.11
CA LYS A 42 17.56 -0.29 -16.35
C LYS A 42 17.44 0.03 -14.86
N LEU A 43 16.80 1.16 -14.54
CA LEU A 43 16.55 1.56 -13.16
C LEU A 43 15.44 0.70 -12.53
N LEU A 44 14.45 0.29 -13.33
CA LEU A 44 13.38 -0.60 -12.89
C LEU A 44 13.91 -1.90 -12.29
N ALA A 45 14.77 -2.64 -13.01
CA ALA A 45 15.33 -3.90 -12.51
C ALA A 45 16.08 -3.74 -11.18
N ARG A 46 16.81 -2.62 -11.03
CA ARG A 46 17.51 -2.28 -9.78
C ARG A 46 16.53 -2.01 -8.65
N LEU A 47 15.49 -1.20 -8.90
CA LEU A 47 14.49 -0.86 -7.87
C LEU A 47 13.67 -2.09 -7.46
N GLU A 48 13.35 -3.00 -8.38
CA GLU A 48 12.69 -4.27 -8.05
C GLU A 48 13.55 -5.14 -7.14
N TYR A 49 14.86 -5.23 -7.41
CA TYR A 49 15.79 -5.93 -6.55
C TYR A 49 15.91 -5.30 -5.15
N GLU A 50 16.08 -3.97 -5.09
CA GLU A 50 16.14 -3.23 -3.81
C GLU A 50 14.84 -3.41 -3.00
N ARG A 51 13.69 -3.37 -3.66
CA ARG A 51 12.37 -3.64 -3.06
C ARG A 51 12.29 -5.06 -2.51
N GLY A 52 12.75 -6.04 -3.30
CA GLY A 52 12.79 -7.45 -2.91
C GLY A 52 13.62 -7.68 -1.65
N ASN A 53 14.80 -7.08 -1.57
CA ASN A 53 15.68 -7.17 -0.41
C ASN A 53 15.05 -6.55 0.84
N CYS A 54 14.59 -5.29 0.77
CA CYS A 54 14.00 -4.61 1.93
C CYS A 54 12.77 -5.39 2.45
N ARG A 55 11.94 -5.88 1.54
CA ARG A 55 10.78 -6.71 1.89
C ARG A 55 11.21 -8.06 2.49
N GLY A 56 12.26 -8.67 1.95
CA GLY A 56 12.83 -9.92 2.43
C GLY A 56 13.27 -9.84 3.89
N ASP A 57 13.99 -8.77 4.25
CA ASP A 57 14.45 -8.53 5.62
C ASP A 57 13.28 -8.41 6.61
N ILE A 58 12.24 -7.67 6.23
CA ILE A 58 11.04 -7.51 7.06
C ILE A 58 10.29 -8.84 7.19
N ILE A 59 10.16 -9.61 6.10
CA ILE A 59 9.53 -10.94 6.14
C ILE A 59 10.31 -11.89 7.06
N ALA A 60 11.64 -11.91 6.95
CA ALA A 60 12.49 -12.76 7.78
C ALA A 60 12.28 -12.43 9.26
N LYS A 61 12.29 -11.14 9.63
CA LYS A 61 12.05 -10.73 11.02
C LYS A 61 10.63 -11.00 11.48
N ALA A 62 9.62 -10.74 10.66
CA ALA A 62 8.22 -11.01 11.00
C ALA A 62 7.95 -12.49 11.29
N ARG A 63 8.61 -13.40 10.57
CA ARG A 63 8.57 -14.85 10.85
C ARG A 63 9.10 -15.17 12.24
N THR A 64 10.18 -14.52 12.68
CA THR A 64 10.73 -14.74 14.04
C THR A 64 9.78 -14.26 15.14
N LEU A 65 8.93 -13.27 14.86
CA LEU A 65 7.91 -12.73 15.77
C LEU A 65 6.53 -13.39 15.59
N ASN A 66 6.43 -14.43 14.75
CA ASN A 66 5.18 -15.13 14.43
C ASN A 66 4.01 -14.21 14.03
N MET A 67 4.28 -13.21 13.19
CA MET A 67 3.25 -12.28 12.71
C MET A 67 3.35 -12.03 11.21
N PRO A 68 2.28 -11.53 10.56
CA PRO A 68 2.35 -11.13 9.16
C PRO A 68 3.36 -10.00 8.94
N TRP A 69 4.14 -10.07 7.86
CA TRP A 69 5.16 -9.05 7.56
C TRP A 69 4.57 -7.65 7.38
N ARG A 70 3.34 -7.53 6.85
CA ARG A 70 2.63 -6.26 6.73
C ARG A 70 2.27 -5.67 8.10
N THR A 71 1.94 -6.53 9.07
CA THR A 71 1.69 -6.11 10.45
C THR A 71 2.97 -5.55 11.06
N LEU A 72 4.10 -6.25 10.94
CA LEU A 72 5.39 -5.76 11.42
C LEU A 72 5.79 -4.44 10.74
N LEU A 73 5.64 -4.34 9.42
CA LEU A 73 5.91 -3.11 8.69
C LEU A 73 5.08 -1.94 9.24
N LEU A 74 3.77 -2.14 9.45
CA LEU A 74 2.90 -1.12 10.00
C LEU A 74 3.34 -0.67 11.40
N PHE A 75 3.74 -1.60 12.27
CA PHE A 75 4.32 -1.28 13.58
C PHE A 75 5.56 -0.41 13.47
N VAL A 76 6.50 -0.77 12.57
CA VAL A 76 7.75 -0.04 12.36
C VAL A 76 7.46 1.39 11.88
N GLU A 77 6.58 1.52 10.88
CA GLU A 77 6.24 2.79 10.26
C GLU A 77 5.51 3.74 11.24
N GLU A 78 4.53 3.22 11.97
CA GLU A 78 3.76 4.01 12.93
C GLU A 78 4.59 4.39 14.14
N THR A 79 5.46 3.48 14.61
CA THR A 79 6.42 3.78 15.66
C THR A 79 7.35 4.93 15.25
N ASP A 80 7.92 4.89 14.05
CA ASP A 80 8.80 5.94 13.56
C ASP A 80 8.06 7.26 13.35
N ARG A 81 6.85 7.21 12.77
CA ARG A 81 5.99 8.39 12.57
C ARG A 81 5.68 9.08 13.89
N LEU A 82 5.22 8.33 14.89
CA LEU A 82 4.90 8.85 16.21
C LEU A 82 6.16 9.34 16.95
N ARG A 83 7.28 8.63 16.81
CA ARG A 83 8.56 9.06 17.39
C ARG A 83 9.04 10.37 16.80
N ARG A 84 8.97 10.55 15.48
CA ARG A 84 9.30 11.82 14.81
C ARG A 84 8.38 12.96 15.26
N LYS A 85 7.07 12.69 15.39
CA LYS A 85 6.07 13.68 15.81
C LYS A 85 6.25 14.12 17.27
N HIS A 86 6.47 13.17 18.18
CA HIS A 86 6.48 13.42 19.62
C HIS A 86 7.89 13.49 20.23
N LYS A 87 8.94 13.26 19.44
CA LYS A 87 10.35 13.20 19.85
C LYS A 87 10.64 12.24 21.01
N ARG A 88 9.78 11.23 21.21
CA ARG A 88 9.87 10.21 22.26
C ARG A 88 9.35 8.87 21.75
N ARG A 89 9.67 7.77 22.46
CA ARG A 89 9.04 6.47 22.17
C ARG A 89 7.52 6.60 22.36
N PRO A 90 6.69 6.10 21.42
CA PRO A 90 5.25 6.14 21.59
C PRO A 90 4.82 5.22 22.73
N THR A 91 3.66 5.50 23.32
CA THR A 91 3.03 4.60 24.29
C THR A 91 2.17 3.58 23.55
N VAL A 92 1.82 2.47 24.24
CA VAL A 92 0.88 1.46 23.72
C VAL A 92 -0.42 2.13 23.23
N GLN A 93 -1.00 3.02 24.05
CA GLN A 93 -2.24 3.74 23.68
C GLN A 93 -2.10 4.56 22.40
N MET A 94 -0.93 5.19 22.17
CA MET A 94 -0.71 5.96 20.95
C MET A 94 -0.67 5.06 19.71
N LEU A 95 -0.12 3.85 19.84
CA LEU A 95 -0.09 2.85 18.77
C LEU A 95 -1.49 2.26 18.52
N GLU A 96 -2.22 1.91 19.57
CA GLU A 96 -3.61 1.43 19.47
C GLU A 96 -4.49 2.44 18.73
N ASN A 97 -4.46 3.70 19.16
CA ASN A 97 -5.23 4.77 18.49
C ASN A 97 -4.79 4.97 17.04
N ALA A 98 -3.51 4.81 16.73
CA ALA A 98 -3.01 4.93 15.36
C ALA A 98 -3.52 3.78 14.47
N PHE A 99 -3.50 2.54 14.97
CA PHE A 99 -4.01 1.39 14.22
C PHE A 99 -5.52 1.43 14.03
N GLU A 100 -6.28 1.84 15.05
CA GLU A 100 -7.73 2.03 14.93
C GLU A 100 -8.08 3.08 13.87
N ALA A 101 -7.34 4.19 13.85
CA ALA A 101 -7.50 5.23 12.83
C ALA A 101 -7.15 4.73 11.41
N ILE A 102 -6.07 3.95 11.27
CA ILE A 102 -5.68 3.35 9.99
C ILE A 102 -6.72 2.36 9.51
N GLN A 103 -7.18 1.47 10.37
CA GLN A 103 -8.22 0.50 10.04
C GLN A 103 -9.48 1.20 9.55
N SER A 104 -9.99 2.17 10.33
CA SER A 104 -11.16 2.97 9.98
C SER A 104 -11.01 3.70 8.64
N ALA A 105 -9.82 4.25 8.36
CA ALA A 105 -9.54 4.95 7.11
C ALA A 105 -9.50 3.98 5.92
N MET A 106 -8.89 2.80 6.08
CA MET A 106 -8.78 1.80 5.02
C MET A 106 -10.12 1.13 4.73
N GLU A 107 -10.96 0.90 5.73
CA GLU A 107 -12.33 0.41 5.55
C GLU A 107 -13.17 1.38 4.72
N ARG A 108 -13.08 2.70 5.00
CA ARG A 108 -13.73 3.73 4.19
C ARG A 108 -13.21 3.76 2.75
N ALA A 109 -11.89 3.70 2.57
CA ALA A 109 -11.27 3.69 1.25
C ALA A 109 -11.64 2.44 0.43
N ALA A 110 -11.80 1.28 1.08
CA ALA A 110 -12.28 0.07 0.44
C ALA A 110 -13.71 0.25 -0.09
N ILE A 111 -14.62 0.78 0.73
CA ILE A 111 -16.01 1.08 0.32
C ILE A 111 -16.04 2.06 -0.86
N GLU A 112 -15.24 3.12 -0.81
CA GLU A 112 -15.15 4.11 -1.89
C GLU A 112 -14.60 3.52 -3.19
N THR A 113 -13.62 2.62 -3.09
CA THR A 113 -13.05 1.90 -4.23
C THR A 113 -14.08 0.96 -4.85
N ASP A 114 -14.82 0.21 -4.04
CA ASP A 114 -15.88 -0.68 -4.50
C ASP A 114 -16.98 0.10 -5.24
N ALA A 115 -17.42 1.23 -4.69
CA ALA A 115 -18.37 2.12 -5.36
C ALA A 115 -17.83 2.63 -6.71
N SER A 116 -16.55 3.00 -6.76
CA SER A 116 -15.89 3.48 -7.98
C SER A 116 -15.80 2.40 -9.06
N MET A 117 -15.55 1.14 -8.68
CA MET A 117 -15.54 0.01 -9.61
C MET A 117 -16.92 -0.21 -10.23
N VAL A 118 -18.00 -0.11 -9.46
CA VAL A 118 -19.37 -0.22 -9.97
C VAL A 118 -19.66 0.88 -10.99
N LEU A 119 -19.30 2.13 -10.68
CA LEU A 119 -19.48 3.25 -11.62
C LEU A 119 -18.68 3.06 -12.91
N LEU A 120 -17.45 2.54 -12.82
CA LEU A 120 -16.63 2.25 -14.00
C LEU A 120 -17.24 1.15 -14.87
N GLN A 121 -17.78 0.10 -14.26
CA GLN A 121 -18.50 -0.96 -14.97
C GLN A 121 -19.73 -0.42 -15.70
N MET A 122 -20.52 0.45 -15.07
CA MET A 122 -21.67 1.10 -15.71
C MET A 122 -21.26 1.95 -16.90
N LYS A 123 -20.20 2.77 -16.77
CA LYS A 123 -19.68 3.57 -17.89
C LYS A 123 -19.20 2.70 -19.05
N ASN A 124 -18.55 1.58 -18.75
CA ASN A 124 -18.11 0.64 -19.77
C ASN A 124 -19.29 -0.03 -20.50
N ALA A 125 -20.35 -0.41 -19.77
CA ALA A 125 -21.58 -0.92 -20.37
C ALA A 125 -22.22 0.09 -21.33
N ALA A 126 -22.38 1.35 -20.89
CA ALA A 126 -22.92 2.41 -21.74
C ALA A 126 -22.06 2.68 -23.00
N ALA A 127 -20.73 2.60 -22.88
CA ALA A 127 -19.82 2.72 -24.01
C ALA A 127 -20.03 1.58 -25.02
N LYS A 128 -20.18 0.33 -24.53
CA LYS A 128 -20.48 -0.83 -25.40
C LYS A 128 -21.83 -0.70 -26.09
N ASP A 129 -22.86 -0.26 -25.38
CA ASP A 129 -24.19 -0.04 -25.98
C ASP A 129 -24.13 1.01 -27.09
N THR A 130 -23.36 2.08 -26.88
CA THR A 130 -23.13 3.12 -27.89
C THR A 130 -22.41 2.58 -29.13
N ILE A 131 -21.38 1.74 -28.93
CA ILE A 131 -20.68 1.06 -30.03
C ILE A 131 -21.65 0.17 -30.82
N ASN A 132 -22.47 -0.62 -30.11
CA ASN A 132 -23.45 -1.51 -30.74
C ASN A 132 -24.51 -0.71 -31.52
N ALA A 133 -25.03 0.38 -30.95
CA ALA A 133 -26.01 1.25 -31.61
C ALA A 133 -25.42 1.90 -32.87
N ALA A 134 -24.16 2.36 -32.83
CA ALA A 134 -23.48 2.89 -34.00
C ALA A 134 -23.26 1.80 -35.08
N GLY A 135 -22.93 0.58 -34.67
CA GLY A 135 -22.84 -0.59 -35.56
C GLY A 135 -24.16 -0.88 -36.26
N ALA A 136 -25.24 -1.01 -35.50
CA ALA A 136 -26.59 -1.28 -36.02
C ALA A 136 -27.09 -0.15 -36.94
N GLY A 137 -26.84 1.11 -36.56
CA GLY A 137 -27.18 2.27 -37.41
C GLY A 137 -26.44 2.25 -38.75
N ARG A 138 -25.16 1.87 -38.74
CA ARG A 138 -24.38 1.70 -39.98
C ARG A 138 -24.92 0.56 -40.84
N GLU A 139 -25.31 -0.56 -40.25
CA GLU A 139 -25.93 -1.68 -40.98
C GLU A 139 -27.28 -1.29 -41.60
N TYR A 140 -28.13 -0.62 -40.85
CA TYR A 140 -29.42 -0.12 -41.33
C TYR A 140 -29.26 0.82 -42.54
N MET A 141 -28.31 1.75 -42.48
CA MET A 141 -28.03 2.65 -43.61
C MET A 141 -27.57 1.91 -44.86
N LYS A 142 -26.80 0.81 -44.72
CA LYS A 142 -26.37 -0.02 -45.85
C LYS A 142 -27.52 -0.84 -46.46
N ALA A 143 -28.43 -1.33 -45.62
CA ALA A 143 -29.59 -2.10 -46.09
C ALA A 143 -30.67 -1.23 -46.74
N SER A 144 -30.67 0.07 -46.43
CA SER A 144 -31.64 1.06 -46.93
C SER A 144 -31.12 1.87 -48.14
N ALA A 145 -29.92 1.56 -48.63
CA ALA A 145 -29.30 2.15 -49.82
C ALA A 145 -29.46 1.20 -51.03
#